data_AF-A0A3S9CEY9-F1
#
_entry.id   AF-A0A3S9CEY9-F1
#
_cell.length_a   1.000
_cell.length_b   1.000
_cell.length_c   1.000
_cell.angle_alpha   90.00
_cell.angle_beta   90.00
_cell.angle_gamma   90.00
#
_symmetry.space_group_name_H-M   'P 1'
#
loop_
_entity.id
_entity.type
_entity.pdbx_description
1 polymer ?
#
loop_
_entity_poly.entity_id
_entity_poly.type
_entity_poly.pdbx_seq_one_letter_code
_entity_poly.pdbx_strand_id
1 'polypeptide(L)' 'MLRPGSRSERKSVRLSIDSRLIEDVKALGIDISSIAEAAIAAAVSAEKTRRWQDENREAIDSWNDYVRRHGLPLAKYRLF' A
#
# COMPACT_ATOMS: atom_id res chain seq x y z
N MET A 1 10.32 26.16 10.73
CA MET A 1 10.05 26.44 9.29
C MET A 1 9.56 25.15 8.65
N LEU A 2 8.29 25.07 8.29
CA LEU A 2 7.72 23.91 7.59
C LEU A 2 8.26 23.91 6.16
N ARG A 3 9.00 22.86 5.78
CA ARG A 3 9.40 22.66 4.38
C ARG A 3 8.13 22.41 3.56
N PRO A 4 7.83 23.19 2.51
CA PRO A 4 6.76 22.83 1.59
C PRO A 4 7.11 21.47 0.99
N GLY A 5 6.18 20.50 1.09
CA GLY A 5 6.38 19.15 0.59
C GLY A 5 6.88 19.19 -0.85
N SER A 6 7.95 18.47 -1.15
CA SER A 6 8.51 18.40 -2.50
C SER A 6 7.39 17.99 -3.44
N ARG A 7 7.08 18.85 -4.41
CA ARG A 7 6.24 18.48 -5.55
C ARG A 7 6.91 17.26 -6.18
N SER A 8 6.31 16.08 -6.04
CA SER A 8 6.89 14.84 -6.57
C SER A 8 7.13 15.03 -8.06
N GLU A 9 8.31 14.61 -8.54
CA GLU A 9 8.62 14.64 -9.96
C GLU A 9 7.69 13.66 -10.67
N ARG A 10 6.64 14.18 -11.29
CA ARG A 10 5.70 13.38 -12.08
C ARG A 10 6.34 13.05 -13.43
N LYS A 11 6.45 11.76 -13.73
CA LYS A 11 6.82 11.28 -15.06
C LYS A 11 5.57 10.86 -15.81
N SER A 12 5.41 11.38 -17.03
CA SER A 12 4.37 10.92 -17.94
C SER A 12 4.75 9.57 -18.51
N VAL A 13 3.81 8.63 -18.51
CA VAL A 13 3.97 7.28 -19.04
C VAL A 13 2.88 7.04 -20.08
N ARG A 14 3.22 6.43 -21.21
CA ARG A 14 2.24 6.02 -22.22
C ARG A 14 1.76 4.61 -21.90
N LEU A 15 0.45 4.45 -21.71
CA LEU A 15 -0.20 3.17 -21.49
C LEU A 15 -1.41 3.01 -22.42
N SER A 16 -1.73 1.78 -22.76
CA SER A 16 -2.90 1.42 -23.56
C SER A 16 -4.01 0.94 -22.64
N ILE A 17 -5.17 1.59 -22.70
CA ILE A 17 -6.39 1.25 -21.96
C ILE A 17 -7.50 0.99 -22.98
N ASP A 18 -8.44 0.11 -22.65
CA ASP A 18 -9.66 -0.11 -23.43
C ASP A 18 -10.38 1.21 -23.71
N SER A 19 -10.71 1.45 -24.99
CA SER A 19 -11.30 2.71 -25.44
C SER A 19 -12.70 2.94 -24.87
N ARG A 20 -13.49 1.88 -24.68
CA ARG A 20 -14.86 1.98 -24.13
C ARG A 20 -14.81 2.43 -22.67
N LEU A 21 -13.85 1.90 -21.90
CA LEU A 21 -13.66 2.33 -20.52
C LEU A 21 -13.26 3.81 -20.41
N ILE A 22 -12.43 4.30 -21.34
CA ILE A 22 -12.06 5.71 -21.41
C ILE A 22 -13.24 6.59 -21.77
N GLU A 23 -14.12 6.14 -22.67
CA GLU A 23 -15.36 6.84 -23.02
C GLU A 23 -16.29 6.93 -21.81
N ASP A 24 -16.51 5.84 -21.08
CA ASP A 24 -17.33 5.82 -19.87
C ASP A 24 -16.77 6.78 -18.80
N VAL A 25 -15.46 6.73 -18.56
CA VAL A 25 -14.80 7.61 -17.58
C VAL A 25 -14.96 9.08 -17.96
N LYS A 26 -14.81 9.42 -19.24
CA LYS A 26 -15.02 10.79 -19.73
C LYS A 26 -16.48 11.22 -19.59
N ALA A 27 -17.43 10.33 -19.93
CA ALA A 27 -18.86 10.60 -19.80
C ALA A 27 -19.27 10.87 -18.34
N LEU A 28 -18.62 10.20 -17.40
CA LEU A 28 -18.85 10.36 -15.96
C LEU A 28 -18.03 11.48 -15.31
N GLY A 29 -17.16 12.17 -16.07
CA GLY A 29 -16.32 13.26 -15.55
C GLY A 29 -15.28 12.80 -14.52
N ILE A 30 -14.87 11.53 -14.58
CA ILE A 30 -13.96 10.92 -13.62
C ILE A 30 -12.50 11.28 -13.98
N ASP A 31 -11.69 11.64 -12.97
CA ASP A 31 -10.26 11.93 -13.15
C ASP A 31 -9.42 10.66 -13.28
N ILE A 32 -9.09 10.29 -14.53
CA ILE A 32 -8.24 9.14 -14.87
C ILE A 32 -6.88 9.21 -14.17
N SER A 33 -6.27 10.39 -14.10
CA SER A 33 -4.91 10.53 -13.57
C SER A 33 -4.90 10.21 -12.08
N SER A 34 -5.87 10.72 -11.32
CA SER A 34 -5.98 10.47 -9.89
C SER A 34 -6.26 9.00 -9.60
N ILE A 35 -7.17 8.36 -10.34
CA ILE A 35 -7.46 6.92 -10.19
C ILE A 35 -6.24 6.07 -10.52
N ALA A 36 -5.54 6.37 -11.62
CA ALA A 36 -4.35 5.63 -12.01
C ALA A 36 -3.26 5.73 -10.95
N GLU A 37 -3.02 6.93 -10.41
CA GLU A 37 -2.04 7.13 -9.33
C GLU A 37 -2.40 6.35 -8.07
N ALA A 38 -3.66 6.41 -7.64
CA ALA A 38 -4.14 5.66 -6.47
C ALA A 38 -4.02 4.14 -6.67
N ALA A 39 -4.41 3.63 -7.84
CA ALA A 39 -4.33 2.21 -8.17
C ALA A 39 -2.87 1.72 -8.20
N ILE A 40 -1.97 2.48 -8.82
CA ILE A 40 -0.54 2.17 -8.86
C ILE A 40 0.05 2.19 -7.45
N ALA A 41 -0.26 3.21 -6.64
CA ALA A 41 0.22 3.31 -5.27
C ALA A 41 -0.22 2.11 -4.42
N ALA A 42 -1.50 1.71 -4.54
CA ALA A 42 -2.02 0.54 -3.85
C ALA A 42 -1.32 -0.75 -4.30
N ALA A 43 -1.13 -0.96 -5.60
CA ALA A 43 -0.45 -2.14 -6.14
C ALA A 43 1.02 -2.21 -5.69
N VAL A 44 1.73 -1.09 -5.72
CA VAL A 44 3.13 -1.00 -5.24
C VAL A 44 3.21 -1.28 -3.74
N SER A 45 2.30 -0.71 -2.94
CA SER A 45 2.29 -0.96 -1.51
C SER A 45 2.02 -2.43 -1.21
N ALA A 46 1.05 -3.04 -1.87
CA ALA A 46 0.72 -4.45 -1.69
C ALA A 46 1.91 -5.35 -2.02
N GLU A 47 2.60 -5.09 -3.14
CA GLU A 47 3.76 -5.88 -3.53
C GLU A 47 4.95 -5.68 -2.56
N LYS A 48 5.18 -4.47 -2.06
CA LYS A 48 6.18 -4.22 -1.02
C LYS A 48 5.86 -4.97 0.26
N THR A 49 4.60 -4.93 0.70
CA THR A 49 4.14 -5.68 1.88
C THR A 49 4.35 -7.17 1.70
N ARG A 50 4.00 -7.73 0.53
CA ARG A 50 4.21 -9.15 0.22
C ARG A 50 5.69 -9.53 0.33
N ARG A 51 6.58 -8.77 -0.31
CA ARG A 51 8.03 -9.02 -0.24
C ARG A 51 8.56 -8.92 1.19
N TRP A 52 8.13 -7.90 1.93
CA TRP A 52 8.53 -7.75 3.32
C TRP A 52 8.07 -8.93 4.18
N GLN A 53 6.84 -9.42 3.98
CA GLN A 53 6.34 -10.61 4.69
C GLN A 53 7.15 -11.87 4.34
N ASP A 54 7.53 -12.03 3.07
CA ASP A 54 8.37 -13.14 2.63
C ASP A 54 9.76 -13.08 3.27
N GLU A 55 10.39 -11.90 3.28
CA GLU A 55 11.69 -11.65 3.90
C GLU A 55 11.69 -11.83 5.43
N ASN A 56 10.58 -11.49 6.09
CA ASN A 56 10.46 -11.51 7.55
C ASN A 56 9.73 -12.76 8.06
N ARG A 57 9.44 -13.74 7.19
CA ARG A 57 8.62 -14.90 7.53
C ARG A 57 9.16 -15.66 8.73
N GLU A 58 10.46 -15.98 8.75
CA GLU A 58 11.09 -16.70 9.85
C GLU A 58 11.02 -15.93 11.18
N ALA A 59 11.21 -14.60 11.14
CA ALA A 59 11.11 -13.75 12.32
C ALA A 59 9.66 -13.68 12.85
N ILE A 60 8.69 -13.57 11.94
CA ILE A 60 7.26 -13.59 12.26
C ILE A 60 6.88 -14.94 12.89
N ASP A 61 7.32 -16.05 12.29
CA ASP A 61 7.03 -17.40 12.79
C ASP A 61 7.65 -17.63 14.17
N SER A 62 8.90 -17.23 14.37
CA SER A 62 9.58 -17.29 15.67
C SER A 62 8.84 -16.49 16.74
N TRP A 63 8.40 -15.28 16.40
CA TRP A 63 7.61 -14.44 17.30
C TRP A 63 6.23 -15.05 17.61
N ASN A 64 5.54 -15.58 16.60
CA ASN A 64 4.26 -16.25 16.77
C ASN A 64 4.40 -17.48 17.67
N ASP A 65 5.47 -18.26 17.52
CA ASP A 65 5.82 -19.38 18.40
C ASP A 65 6.01 -18.93 19.84
N TYR A 66 6.77 -17.85 20.04
CA TYR A 66 6.99 -17.30 21.36
C TYR A 66 5.68 -16.85 22.00
N VAL A 67 4.85 -16.09 21.30
CA VAL A 67 3.54 -15.62 21.81
C VAL A 67 2.61 -16.79 22.11
N ARG A 68 2.61 -17.87 21.30
CA ARG A 68 1.83 -19.09 21.58
C ARG A 68 2.27 -19.77 22.88
N ARG A 69 3.58 -19.83 23.13
CA ARG A 69 4.15 -20.51 24.32
C ARG A 69 4.06 -19.66 25.59
N HIS A 70 4.23 -18.35 25.48
CA HIS A 70 4.42 -17.45 26.62
C HIS A 70 3.28 -16.45 26.81
N GLY A 71 2.31 -16.41 25.89
CA GLY A 71 1.28 -15.38 25.83
C GLY A 71 1.82 -14.06 25.28
N LEU A 72 0.95 -13.05 25.20
CA LEU A 72 1.33 -11.71 24.77
C LEU A 72 2.22 -11.05 25.84
N PRO A 73 3.45 -10.63 25.48
CA PRO A 73 4.29 -9.86 26.38
C PRO A 73 3.57 -8.61 26.85
N LEU A 74 3.73 -8.30 28.14
CA LEU A 74 3.18 -7.09 28.76
C LEU A 74 1.64 -7.03 28.77
N ALA A 75 0.92 -8.10 28.41
CA ALA A 75 -0.55 -8.14 28.51
C ALA A 75 -1.07 -7.76 29.90
N LYS A 76 -0.29 -8.06 30.96
CA LYS A 76 -0.56 -7.67 32.35
C LYS A 76 -0.66 -6.15 32.61
N TYR A 77 -0.22 -5.32 31.67
CA TYR A 77 -0.26 -3.86 31.78
C TYR A 77 -1.27 -3.22 30.80
N ARG A 78 -2.06 -4.01 30.07
CA ARG A 78 -3.07 -3.48 29.15
C ARG A 78 -4.21 -2.85 29.94
N LEU A 79 -4.32 -1.52 29.88
CA LEU A 79 -5.50 -0.78 30.32
C LEU A 79 -6.57 -0.95 29.22
N PHE A 80 -7.77 -1.33 29.66
CA PHE A 80 -8.96 -1.73 28.90
C PHE A 80 -9.13 -1.13 27.50
#